data_AF-A0AAD9Z0Q7-F1
#
_entry.id   AF-A0AAD9Z0Q7-F1
#
_cell.length_a   1.000
_cell.length_b   1.000
_cell.length_c   1.000
_cell.angle_alpha   90.00
_cell.angle_beta   90.00
_cell.angle_gamma   90.00
#
_symmetry.space_group_name_H-M   'P 1'
#
loop_
_entity.id
_entity.type
_entity.pdbx_description
1 polymer ?
#
loop_
_entity_poly.entity_id
_entity_poly.type
_entity_poly.pdbx_seq_one_letter_code
_entity_poly.pdbx_strand_id
1 'polypeptide(L)'
;MPSLQGLSESDTDSSTRTITGATLYEGEIKERITGILKEIEDSKDTTTPAEYRKNIEEDPFIARGFQQVLVKEPTIPETVFILRGLKEKYKIEHKALETVKRKLWELQIEIHALEREKDDVARIRLTQAQQEASTAEKDRRFIYKKYESKEQRYNDIQNYKIKYHQLRIKQEEAERKHDLQLASDLLYYAMPDAKARIEQLEADSARVDAELCAIRGSPGAREGIFPDAVGPDQINEIVARWTGIPVTRLRISGEDKLL
;
A
#
# COMPACT_ATOMS: atom_id res chain seq x y z
N MET A 1 -56.09 -29.64 24.07
CA MET A 1 -56.13 -31.11 23.95
C MET A 1 -56.20 -31.44 22.46
N PRO A 2 -55.35 -32.28 21.84
CA PRO A 2 -54.11 -33.01 22.23
C PRO A 2 -52.86 -32.50 21.42
N SER A 3 -51.60 -32.48 21.84
CA SER A 3 -50.56 -33.52 22.08
C SER A 3 -50.42 -34.59 20.99
N LEU A 4 -49.24 -34.66 20.34
CA LEU A 4 -48.24 -35.75 20.45
C LEU A 4 -47.15 -35.69 19.36
N GLN A 5 -45.89 -35.81 19.82
CA GLN A 5 -44.74 -36.59 19.27
C GLN A 5 -44.24 -36.30 17.83
N GLY A 6 -42.94 -36.29 17.50
CA GLY A 6 -41.71 -36.59 18.24
C GLY A 6 -40.55 -36.90 17.24
N LEU A 7 -39.32 -36.55 17.67
CA LEU A 7 -38.02 -37.23 17.43
C LEU A 7 -37.38 -37.33 16.03
N SER A 8 -36.20 -36.69 15.89
CA SER A 8 -34.86 -37.27 15.57
C SER A 8 -33.88 -36.10 15.29
N GLU A 9 -32.78 -35.91 16.03
CA GLU A 9 -31.42 -36.48 15.80
C GLU A 9 -30.94 -36.27 14.35
N SER A 10 -29.74 -35.79 14.01
CA SER A 10 -28.53 -35.37 14.71
C SER A 10 -27.62 -34.67 13.68
N ASP A 11 -26.54 -34.06 14.17
CA ASP A 11 -25.26 -33.84 13.47
C ASP A 11 -25.09 -32.68 12.47
N THR A 12 -24.42 -31.64 13.00
CA THR A 12 -23.21 -31.00 12.47
C THR A 12 -23.11 -30.73 10.96
N ASP A 13 -23.07 -29.45 10.59
CA ASP A 13 -21.87 -28.99 9.89
C ASP A 13 -21.47 -27.56 10.28
N SER A 14 -20.19 -27.47 10.60
CA SER A 14 -19.43 -26.28 10.87
C SER A 14 -18.95 -25.77 9.52
N SER A 15 -19.49 -24.65 9.02
CA SER A 15 -18.73 -23.69 8.19
C SER A 15 -19.65 -22.63 7.60
N THR A 16 -19.75 -21.50 8.29
CA THR A 16 -19.74 -20.17 7.64
C THR A 16 -19.45 -19.14 8.71
N ARG A 17 -18.21 -19.14 9.23
CA ARG A 17 -17.66 -17.91 9.80
C ARG A 17 -17.32 -17.01 8.62
N THR A 18 -18.28 -16.15 8.30
CA THR A 18 -18.20 -15.13 7.27
C THR A 18 -16.89 -14.36 7.40
N ILE A 19 -16.20 -14.21 6.28
CA ILE A 19 -14.93 -13.50 6.12
C ILE A 19 -15.21 -12.00 6.28
N THR A 20 -15.35 -11.52 7.53
CA THR A 20 -15.60 -10.10 7.85
C THR A 20 -14.33 -9.23 7.78
N GLY A 21 -13.18 -9.82 7.45
CA GLY A 21 -11.89 -9.13 7.43
C GLY A 21 -11.61 -8.35 6.14
N ALA A 22 -12.17 -8.77 4.99
CA ALA A 22 -11.87 -8.21 3.67
C ALA A 22 -12.69 -6.95 3.34
N THR A 23 -13.89 -6.82 3.91
CA THR A 23 -14.78 -5.67 3.67
C THR A 23 -14.34 -4.42 4.42
N LEU A 24 -13.64 -4.56 5.56
CA LEU A 24 -13.15 -3.42 6.34
C LEU A 24 -12.06 -2.63 5.58
N TYR A 25 -11.13 -3.33 4.93
CA TYR A 25 -10.06 -2.68 4.13
C TYR A 25 -10.59 -2.04 2.86
N GLU A 26 -11.62 -2.63 2.25
CA GLU A 26 -12.33 -2.03 1.11
C GLU A 26 -13.03 -0.73 1.53
N GLY A 27 -13.58 -0.69 2.75
CA GLY A 27 -14.13 0.52 3.38
C GLY A 27 -13.05 1.58 3.61
N GLU A 28 -11.97 1.23 4.29
CA GLU A 28 -10.88 2.16 4.63
C GLU A 28 -10.18 2.74 3.40
N ILE A 29 -9.92 1.94 2.35
CA ILE A 29 -9.33 2.44 1.10
C ILE A 29 -10.31 3.35 0.37
N LYS A 30 -11.60 2.98 0.30
CA LYS A 30 -12.63 3.84 -0.28
C LYS A 30 -12.78 5.14 0.49
N GLU A 31 -12.80 5.09 1.82
CA GLU A 31 -12.87 6.26 2.71
C GLU A 31 -11.65 7.17 2.60
N ARG A 32 -10.46 6.58 2.40
CA ARG A 32 -9.22 7.34 2.23
C ARG A 32 -9.10 7.94 0.84
N ILE A 33 -9.56 7.24 -0.20
CA ILE A 33 -9.68 7.79 -1.56
C ILE A 33 -10.76 8.87 -1.60
N THR A 34 -11.94 8.64 -1.02
CA THR A 34 -12.98 9.68 -0.92
C THR A 34 -12.55 10.83 -0.03
N GLY A 35 -11.77 10.57 1.03
CA GLY A 35 -11.16 11.61 1.87
C GLY A 35 -10.19 12.47 1.07
N ILE A 36 -9.27 11.87 0.32
CA ILE A 36 -8.34 12.58 -0.56
C ILE A 36 -9.09 13.31 -1.68
N LEU A 37 -10.10 12.70 -2.29
CA LEU A 37 -10.93 13.34 -3.31
C LEU A 37 -11.71 14.52 -2.75
N LYS A 38 -12.23 14.41 -1.53
CA LYS A 38 -12.92 15.49 -0.81
C LYS A 38 -11.96 16.59 -0.39
N GLU A 39 -10.74 16.26 0.02
CA GLU A 39 -9.69 17.22 0.35
C GLU A 39 -9.18 17.97 -0.89
N ILE A 40 -9.23 17.31 -2.06
CA ILE A 40 -8.99 17.91 -3.38
C ILE A 40 -10.19 18.79 -3.79
N GLU A 41 -11.43 18.31 -3.65
CA GLU A 41 -12.67 19.08 -3.91
C GLU A 41 -12.80 20.33 -3.01
N ASP A 42 -12.39 20.22 -1.75
CA ASP A 42 -12.38 21.30 -0.76
C ASP A 42 -11.21 22.29 -1.02
N SER A 43 -10.22 21.91 -1.84
CA SER A 43 -9.22 22.82 -2.38
C SER A 43 -9.86 23.70 -3.45
N LYS A 44 -9.90 25.01 -3.19
CA LYS A 44 -10.59 26.04 -4.01
C LYS A 44 -10.15 26.13 -5.48
N ASP A 45 -9.15 25.36 -5.90
CA ASP A 45 -8.49 25.42 -7.20
C ASP A 45 -8.68 24.15 -8.06
N THR A 46 -9.50 23.18 -7.64
CA THR A 46 -9.82 22.01 -8.48
C THR A 46 -11.33 21.84 -8.67
N THR A 47 -11.76 21.56 -9.89
CA THR A 47 -13.16 21.38 -10.26
C THR A 47 -13.27 20.48 -11.49
N THR A 48 -14.42 19.85 -11.69
CA THR A 48 -14.67 19.08 -12.90
C THR A 48 -14.85 20.02 -14.11
N PRO A 49 -14.49 19.60 -15.34
CA PRO A 49 -14.70 20.42 -16.54
C PRO A 49 -16.17 20.79 -16.81
N ALA A 50 -17.12 20.06 -16.23
CA ALA A 50 -18.55 20.34 -16.32
C ALA A 50 -18.98 21.42 -15.33
N GLU A 51 -18.49 21.38 -14.10
CA GLU A 51 -18.77 22.39 -13.07
C GLU A 51 -18.07 23.72 -13.37
N TYR A 52 -16.85 23.69 -13.87
CA TYR A 52 -16.13 24.90 -14.30
C TYR A 52 -16.95 25.68 -15.35
N ARG A 53 -17.47 24.97 -16.38
CA ARG A 53 -18.29 25.55 -17.43
C ARG A 53 -19.57 26.19 -16.90
N LYS A 54 -20.17 25.59 -15.88
CA LYS A 54 -21.46 26.01 -15.31
C LYS A 54 -21.31 27.17 -14.32
N ASN A 55 -20.26 27.18 -13.50
CA ASN A 55 -20.18 28.07 -12.34
C ASN A 55 -19.08 29.14 -12.43
N ILE A 56 -18.06 28.94 -13.29
CA ILE A 56 -16.86 29.80 -13.35
C ILE A 56 -16.75 30.50 -14.70
N GLU A 57 -17.05 29.80 -15.79
CA GLU A 57 -16.99 30.36 -17.15
C GLU A 57 -18.12 31.35 -17.44
N GLU A 58 -19.26 31.22 -16.75
CA GLU A 58 -20.39 32.15 -16.85
C GLU A 58 -20.10 33.53 -16.25
N ASP A 59 -19.15 33.65 -15.29
CA ASP A 59 -18.76 34.92 -14.67
C ASP A 59 -17.40 35.43 -15.23
N PRO A 60 -17.39 36.50 -16.04
CA PRO A 60 -16.17 37.06 -16.63
C PRO A 60 -15.16 37.59 -15.60
N PHE A 61 -15.58 37.94 -14.38
CA PHE A 61 -14.69 38.41 -13.32
C PHE A 61 -13.91 37.25 -12.71
N ILE A 62 -14.55 36.10 -12.51
CA ILE A 62 -13.94 34.89 -11.97
C ILE A 62 -13.08 34.22 -13.04
N ALA A 63 -13.60 34.06 -14.27
CA ALA A 63 -12.87 33.42 -15.37
C ALA A 63 -11.53 34.12 -15.72
N ARG A 64 -11.44 35.44 -15.55
CA ARG A 64 -10.19 36.20 -15.76
C ARG A 64 -9.18 36.05 -14.62
N GLY A 65 -9.62 35.63 -13.44
CA GLY A 65 -8.75 35.39 -12.28
C GLY A 65 -8.05 34.04 -12.28
N PHE A 66 -8.53 33.08 -13.08
CA PHE A 66 -8.02 31.71 -13.10
C PHE A 66 -7.46 31.32 -14.48
N GLN A 67 -6.26 30.73 -14.48
CA GLN A 67 -5.74 30.04 -15.66
C GLN A 67 -6.22 28.59 -15.65
N GLN A 68 -6.92 28.15 -16.71
CA GLN A 68 -7.35 26.76 -16.85
C GLN A 68 -6.15 25.85 -17.11
N VAL A 69 -5.96 24.84 -16.26
CA VAL A 69 -5.01 23.75 -16.47
C VAL A 69 -5.80 22.45 -16.62
N LEU A 70 -5.93 21.96 -17.86
CA LEU A 70 -6.64 20.71 -18.12
C LEU A 70 -5.72 19.51 -17.84
N VAL A 71 -6.05 18.75 -16.80
CA VAL A 71 -5.39 17.47 -16.49
C VAL A 71 -6.22 16.34 -17.10
N LYS A 72 -5.60 15.54 -17.97
CA LYS A 72 -6.24 14.37 -18.59
C LYS A 72 -5.94 13.10 -17.78
N GLU A 73 -6.78 12.08 -17.95
CA GLU A 73 -6.46 10.75 -17.44
C GLU A 73 -5.15 10.24 -18.04
N PRO A 74 -4.26 9.63 -17.23
CA PRO A 74 -3.03 9.07 -17.73
C PRO A 74 -3.31 7.87 -18.62
N THR A 75 -2.49 7.72 -19.66
CA THR A 75 -2.50 6.50 -20.48
C THR A 75 -2.08 5.28 -19.65
N ILE A 76 -2.36 4.06 -20.13
CA ILE A 76 -1.93 2.82 -19.46
C ILE A 76 -0.42 2.80 -19.15
N PRO A 77 0.51 3.11 -20.08
CA PRO A 77 1.93 3.14 -19.77
C PRO A 77 2.31 4.20 -18.74
N GLU A 78 1.69 5.38 -18.77
CA GLU A 78 1.88 6.43 -17.76
C GLU A 78 1.35 5.98 -16.39
N THR A 79 0.20 5.31 -16.36
CA THR A 79 -0.37 4.72 -15.15
C THR A 79 0.58 3.68 -14.56
N VAL A 80 1.14 2.79 -15.39
CA VAL A 80 2.16 1.82 -14.95
C VAL A 80 3.39 2.54 -14.40
N PHE A 81 3.82 3.65 -15.00
CA PHE A 81 4.94 4.45 -14.52
C PHE A 81 4.64 5.10 -13.16
N ILE A 82 3.47 5.73 -13.00
CA ILE A 82 3.02 6.32 -11.73
C ILE A 82 2.93 5.24 -10.65
N LEU A 83 2.30 4.10 -10.95
CA LEU A 83 2.18 2.98 -10.03
C LEU A 83 3.53 2.40 -9.64
N ARG A 84 4.53 2.38 -10.53
CA ARG A 84 5.90 1.98 -10.17
C ARG A 84 6.51 2.94 -9.14
N GLY A 85 6.24 4.24 -9.25
CA GLY A 85 6.65 5.24 -8.25
C GLY A 85 5.91 5.10 -6.92
N LEU A 86 4.62 4.73 -6.96
CA LEU A 86 3.79 4.53 -5.76
C LEU A 86 3.93 3.13 -5.14
N LYS A 87 4.50 2.16 -5.87
CA LYS A 87 4.63 0.74 -5.47
C LYS A 87 5.17 0.58 -4.06
N GLU A 88 6.19 1.37 -3.71
CA GLU A 88 6.85 1.23 -2.42
C GLU A 88 5.98 1.70 -1.25
N LYS A 89 5.07 2.66 -1.49
CA LYS A 89 4.11 3.12 -0.48
C LYS A 89 2.98 2.12 -0.21
N TYR A 90 2.65 1.26 -1.17
CA TYR A 90 1.48 0.37 -1.12
C TYR A 90 1.83 -1.12 -1.01
N LYS A 91 3.08 -1.46 -0.69
CA LYS A 91 3.50 -2.87 -0.57
C LYS A 91 2.73 -3.63 0.53
N ILE A 92 2.60 -4.94 0.33
CA ILE A 92 1.79 -5.88 1.13
C ILE A 92 2.14 -5.88 2.63
N GLU A 93 3.33 -5.40 3.01
CA GLU A 93 3.76 -5.23 4.41
C GLU A 93 2.73 -4.49 5.27
N HIS A 94 1.99 -3.53 4.69
CA HIS A 94 0.91 -2.85 5.39
C HIS A 94 -0.20 -3.82 5.81
N LYS A 95 -0.62 -4.74 4.93
CA LYS A 95 -1.69 -5.71 5.23
C LYS A 95 -1.30 -6.70 6.34
N ALA A 96 -0.05 -7.19 6.32
CA ALA A 96 0.48 -8.07 7.35
C ALA A 96 0.50 -7.37 8.73
N LEU A 97 1.03 -6.14 8.76
CA LEU A 97 1.10 -5.34 9.96
C LEU A 97 -0.30 -5.01 10.51
N GLU A 98 -1.21 -4.60 9.64
CA GLU A 98 -2.58 -4.25 10.02
C GLU A 98 -3.36 -5.46 10.55
N THR A 99 -3.14 -6.66 9.99
CA THR A 99 -3.75 -7.90 10.52
C THR A 99 -3.29 -8.19 11.95
N VAL A 100 -1.98 -8.07 12.21
CA VAL A 100 -1.41 -8.29 13.56
C VAL A 100 -1.86 -7.20 14.53
N LYS A 101 -1.93 -5.93 14.09
CA LYS A 101 -2.45 -4.83 14.89
C LYS A 101 -3.91 -5.06 15.30
N ARG A 102 -4.76 -5.47 14.36
CA ARG A 102 -6.18 -5.77 14.63
C ARG A 102 -6.32 -6.89 15.67
N LYS A 103 -5.60 -7.99 15.48
CA LYS A 103 -5.61 -9.11 16.44
C LYS A 103 -5.13 -8.68 17.83
N LEU A 104 -4.09 -7.85 17.89
CA LEU A 104 -3.57 -7.32 19.15
C LEU A 104 -4.60 -6.41 19.84
N TRP A 105 -5.30 -5.57 19.08
CA TRP A 105 -6.37 -4.73 19.59
C TRP A 105 -7.54 -5.55 20.16
N GLU A 106 -7.99 -6.58 19.44
CA GLU A 106 -9.02 -7.52 19.92
C GLU A 106 -8.62 -8.17 21.24
N LEU A 107 -7.39 -8.67 21.35
CA LEU A 107 -6.87 -9.27 22.58
C LEU A 107 -6.75 -8.26 23.72
N GLN A 108 -6.38 -7.01 23.44
CA GLN A 108 -6.31 -5.95 24.46
C GLN A 108 -7.70 -5.60 25.00
N ILE A 109 -8.72 -5.53 24.15
CA ILE A 109 -10.11 -5.33 24.58
C ILE A 109 -10.56 -6.52 25.44
N GLU A 110 -10.26 -7.75 25.02
CA GLU A 110 -10.60 -8.96 25.78
C GLU A 110 -9.92 -8.95 27.16
N ILE A 111 -8.63 -8.62 27.23
CA ILE A 111 -7.89 -8.47 28.49
C ILE A 111 -8.57 -7.43 29.40
N HIS A 112 -8.88 -6.23 28.87
CA HIS A 112 -9.54 -5.18 29.66
C HIS A 112 -10.96 -5.53 30.10
N ALA A 113 -11.68 -6.35 29.33
CA ALA A 113 -12.98 -6.88 29.72
C ALA A 113 -12.84 -7.91 30.86
N LEU A 114 -11.93 -8.88 30.69
CA LEU A 114 -11.68 -9.97 31.65
C LEU A 114 -11.06 -9.47 32.97
N GLU A 115 -10.29 -8.37 32.96
CA GLU A 115 -9.75 -7.74 34.17
C GLU A 115 -10.84 -7.24 35.13
N ARG A 116 -12.04 -6.95 34.62
CA ARG A 116 -13.19 -6.48 35.42
C ARG A 116 -14.02 -7.64 35.96
N GLU A 117 -13.87 -8.84 35.42
CA GLU A 117 -14.59 -10.05 35.81
C GLU A 117 -13.77 -10.84 36.84
N LYS A 118 -14.40 -11.34 37.92
CA LYS A 118 -13.69 -11.95 39.07
C LYS A 118 -13.73 -13.48 39.08
N ASP A 119 -14.29 -14.09 38.06
CA ASP A 119 -14.49 -15.53 37.96
C ASP A 119 -13.18 -16.29 37.74
N ASP A 120 -13.07 -17.50 38.28
CA ASP A 120 -11.87 -18.33 38.14
C ASP A 120 -11.60 -18.73 36.68
N VAL A 121 -12.66 -18.91 35.88
CA VAL A 121 -12.57 -19.15 34.43
C VAL A 121 -12.02 -17.92 33.69
N ALA A 122 -12.44 -16.72 34.08
CA ALA A 122 -11.96 -15.47 33.50
C ALA A 122 -10.46 -15.28 33.75
N ARG A 123 -9.95 -15.67 34.92
CA ARG A 123 -8.50 -15.63 35.22
C ARG A 123 -7.68 -16.54 34.31
N ILE A 124 -8.18 -17.73 34.01
CA ILE A 124 -7.52 -18.67 33.10
C ILE A 124 -7.49 -18.07 31.69
N ARG A 125 -8.62 -17.59 31.17
CA ARG A 125 -8.64 -16.95 29.84
C ARG A 125 -7.78 -15.70 29.78
N LEU A 126 -7.74 -14.88 30.84
CA LEU A 126 -6.90 -13.69 30.96
C LEU A 126 -5.42 -14.02 30.77
N THR A 127 -4.92 -15.04 31.47
CA THR A 127 -3.51 -15.48 31.34
C THR A 127 -3.19 -15.97 29.93
N GLN A 128 -4.12 -16.69 29.29
CA GLN A 128 -3.97 -17.11 27.90
C GLN A 128 -3.98 -15.92 26.93
N ALA A 129 -4.92 -14.99 27.08
CA ALA A 129 -5.02 -13.78 26.25
C ALA A 129 -3.78 -12.88 26.37
N GLN A 130 -3.22 -12.75 27.58
CA GLN A 130 -1.95 -12.05 27.82
C GLN A 130 -0.78 -12.72 27.09
N GLN A 131 -0.71 -14.05 27.12
CA GLN A 131 0.33 -14.80 26.41
C GLN A 131 0.20 -14.64 24.88
N GLU A 132 -1.02 -14.71 24.35
CA GLU A 132 -1.33 -14.48 22.93
C GLU A 132 -0.98 -13.04 22.52
N ALA A 133 -1.30 -12.05 23.35
CA ALA A 133 -0.96 -10.64 23.11
C ALA A 133 0.55 -10.42 23.10
N SER A 134 1.30 -11.05 24.02
CA SER A 134 2.76 -10.98 24.05
C SER A 134 3.40 -11.56 22.78
N THR A 135 2.78 -12.59 22.20
CA THR A 135 3.24 -13.21 20.95
C THR A 135 2.95 -12.30 19.77
N ALA A 136 1.71 -11.79 19.68
CA ALA A 136 1.32 -10.82 18.65
C ALA A 136 2.17 -9.54 18.70
N GLU A 137 2.57 -9.07 19.88
CA GLU A 137 3.51 -7.94 20.02
C GLU A 137 4.89 -8.24 19.45
N LYS A 138 5.42 -9.44 19.69
CA LYS A 138 6.73 -9.86 19.14
C LYS A 138 6.68 -9.89 17.62
N ASP A 139 5.61 -10.45 17.05
CA ASP A 139 5.38 -10.50 15.61
C ASP A 139 5.26 -9.08 15.03
N ARG A 140 4.49 -8.20 15.69
CA ARG A 140 4.36 -6.79 15.29
C ARG A 140 5.72 -6.08 15.28
N ARG A 141 6.50 -6.22 16.36
CA ARG A 141 7.83 -5.62 16.48
C ARG A 141 8.78 -6.15 15.40
N PHE A 142 8.71 -7.45 15.10
CA PHE A 142 9.52 -8.07 14.07
C PHE A 142 9.20 -7.51 12.67
N ILE A 143 7.90 -7.41 12.32
CA ILE A 143 7.46 -6.82 11.05
C ILE A 143 7.89 -5.34 10.97
N TYR A 144 7.71 -4.58 12.06
CA TYR A 144 8.09 -3.17 12.10
C TYR A 144 9.59 -2.95 11.88
N LYS A 145 10.45 -3.75 12.53
CA LYS A 145 11.90 -3.65 12.34
C LYS A 145 12.33 -3.90 10.90
N LYS A 146 11.70 -4.87 10.22
CA LYS A 146 11.97 -5.13 8.80
C LYS A 146 11.58 -3.93 7.92
N TYR A 147 10.43 -3.34 8.21
CA TYR A 147 9.96 -2.14 7.50
C TYR A 147 10.89 -0.95 7.73
N GLU A 148 11.29 -0.68 8.97
CA GLU A 148 12.17 0.42 9.33
C GLU A 148 13.53 0.33 8.59
N SER A 149 14.15 -0.86 8.54
CA SER A 149 15.41 -1.05 7.80
C SER A 149 15.25 -0.87 6.29
N LYS A 150 14.06 -1.13 5.74
CA LYS A 150 13.75 -0.93 4.32
C LYS A 150 13.46 0.53 4.00
N GLU A 151 12.69 1.19 4.85
CA GLU A 151 12.39 2.61 4.78
C GLU A 151 13.67 3.46 4.86
N GLN A 152 14.61 3.12 5.74
CA GLN A 152 15.92 3.80 5.80
C GLN A 152 16.67 3.70 4.46
N ARG A 153 16.83 2.49 3.91
CA ARG A 153 17.46 2.28 2.59
C ARG A 153 16.78 3.10 1.49
N TYR A 154 15.45 3.11 1.48
CA TYR A 154 14.67 3.88 0.53
C TYR A 154 14.89 5.39 0.68
N ASN A 155 14.80 5.91 1.90
CA ASN A 155 14.99 7.33 2.20
C ASN A 155 16.40 7.79 1.81
N ASP A 156 17.43 6.97 2.04
CA ASP A 156 18.78 7.28 1.60
C ASP A 156 18.87 7.42 0.07
N ILE A 157 18.31 6.46 -0.69
CA ILE A 157 18.25 6.52 -2.16
C ILE A 157 17.50 7.78 -2.62
N GLN A 158 16.34 8.08 -2.03
CA GLN A 158 15.56 9.26 -2.39
C GLN A 158 16.30 10.56 -2.09
N ASN A 159 16.95 10.66 -0.93
CA ASN A 159 17.74 11.82 -0.56
C ASN A 159 18.87 12.07 -1.55
N TYR A 160 19.57 11.02 -2.02
CA TYR A 160 20.58 11.16 -3.06
C TYR A 160 20.00 11.50 -4.43
N LYS A 161 18.82 10.97 -4.80
CA LYS A 161 18.12 11.39 -6.04
C LYS A 161 17.76 12.86 -6.00
N ILE A 162 17.22 13.36 -4.89
CA ILE A 162 16.92 14.78 -4.69
C ILE A 162 18.21 15.61 -4.81
N LYS A 163 19.30 15.20 -4.15
CA LYS A 163 20.62 15.86 -4.29
C LYS A 163 21.10 15.89 -5.73
N TYR A 164 20.99 14.79 -6.46
CA TYR A 164 21.35 14.71 -7.88
C TYR A 164 20.54 15.70 -8.73
N HIS A 165 19.23 15.78 -8.51
CA HIS A 165 18.38 16.77 -9.18
C HIS A 165 18.78 18.22 -8.84
N GLN A 166 19.12 18.50 -7.58
CA GLN A 166 19.62 19.82 -7.18
C GLN A 166 20.96 20.16 -7.85
N LEU A 167 21.88 19.20 -7.97
CA LEU A 167 23.15 19.39 -8.67
C LEU A 167 22.93 19.66 -10.16
N ARG A 168 21.96 18.97 -10.78
CA ARG A 168 21.58 19.21 -12.16
C ARG A 168 21.03 20.61 -12.38
N ILE A 169 20.13 21.10 -11.53
CA ILE A 169 19.61 22.48 -11.60
C ILE A 169 20.76 23.48 -11.47
N LYS A 170 21.71 23.25 -10.56
CA LYS A 170 22.90 24.11 -10.39
C LYS A 170 23.81 24.11 -11.61
N GLN A 171 23.96 22.96 -12.27
CA GLN A 171 24.73 22.86 -13.51
C GLN A 171 24.05 23.64 -14.63
N GLU A 172 22.74 23.51 -14.81
CA GLU A 172 21.96 24.31 -15.76
C GLU A 172 22.03 25.82 -15.47
N GLU A 173 22.07 26.22 -14.20
CA GLU A 173 22.29 27.61 -13.79
C GLU A 173 23.71 28.11 -14.11
N ALA A 174 24.74 27.30 -13.86
CA ALA A 174 26.13 27.62 -14.15
C ALA A 174 26.34 27.81 -15.67
N GLU A 175 25.74 26.93 -16.49
CA GLU A 175 25.76 27.05 -17.94
C GLU A 175 25.08 28.32 -18.44
N ARG A 176 23.89 28.65 -17.90
CA ARG A 176 23.20 29.90 -18.25
C ARG A 176 24.01 31.15 -17.89
N LYS A 177 24.81 31.08 -16.84
CA LYS A 177 25.71 32.16 -16.40
C LYS A 177 27.08 32.13 -17.10
N HIS A 178 27.33 31.14 -17.95
CA HIS A 178 28.63 30.87 -18.56
C HIS A 178 29.78 30.69 -17.54
N ASP A 179 29.47 30.19 -16.34
CA ASP A 179 30.48 29.78 -15.35
C ASP A 179 31.00 28.38 -15.71
N LEU A 180 32.01 28.35 -16.57
CA LEU A 180 32.59 27.11 -17.11
C LEU A 180 33.28 26.25 -16.05
N GLN A 181 33.87 26.88 -15.03
CA GLN A 181 34.59 26.17 -13.99
C GLN A 181 33.62 25.37 -13.12
N LEU A 182 32.59 26.04 -12.60
CA LEU A 182 31.57 25.38 -11.78
C LEU A 182 30.80 24.31 -12.57
N ALA A 183 30.47 24.58 -13.84
CA ALA A 183 29.79 23.60 -14.69
C ALA A 183 30.65 22.34 -14.92
N SER A 184 31.95 22.50 -15.15
CA SER A 184 32.91 21.38 -15.29
C SER A 184 32.98 20.55 -14.01
N ASP A 185 33.12 21.20 -12.86
CA ASP A 185 33.23 20.52 -11.57
C ASP A 185 31.96 19.70 -11.25
N LEU A 186 30.79 20.25 -11.56
CA LEU A 186 29.51 19.57 -11.39
C LEU A 186 29.34 18.40 -12.36
N LEU A 187 29.73 18.56 -13.62
CA LEU A 187 29.54 17.57 -14.69
C LEU A 187 30.44 16.34 -14.53
N TYR A 188 31.72 16.55 -14.20
CA TYR A 188 32.72 15.47 -14.21
C TYR A 188 33.00 14.86 -12.84
N TYR A 189 32.65 15.55 -11.74
CA TYR A 189 32.91 15.05 -10.39
C TYR A 189 31.61 14.88 -9.58
N ALA A 190 30.97 15.99 -9.20
CA ALA A 190 29.90 15.94 -8.19
C ALA A 190 28.65 15.13 -8.64
N MET A 191 28.21 15.27 -9.90
CA MET A 191 27.07 14.51 -10.42
C MET A 191 27.39 13.02 -10.63
N PRO A 192 28.52 12.64 -11.26
CA PRO A 192 28.96 11.25 -11.34
C PRO A 192 29.08 10.58 -9.96
N ASP A 193 29.64 11.27 -8.96
CA ASP A 193 29.76 10.74 -7.59
C ASP A 193 28.40 10.47 -6.96
N ALA A 194 27.45 11.42 -7.08
CA ALA A 194 26.10 11.24 -6.58
C ALA A 194 25.37 10.11 -7.31
N LYS A 195 25.55 9.98 -8.63
CA LYS A 195 24.98 8.89 -9.43
C LYS A 195 25.55 7.53 -9.04
N ALA A 196 26.88 7.43 -8.90
CA ALA A 196 27.53 6.21 -8.45
C ALA A 196 27.04 5.80 -7.05
N ARG A 197 26.80 6.77 -6.17
CA ARG A 197 26.24 6.49 -4.84
C ARG A 197 24.81 5.96 -4.90
N ILE A 198 23.97 6.51 -5.79
CA ILE A 198 22.61 5.99 -6.02
C ILE A 198 22.68 4.55 -6.52
N GLU A 199 23.52 4.27 -7.52
CA GLU A 199 23.68 2.92 -8.08
C GLU A 199 24.17 1.92 -7.04
N GLN A 200 25.12 2.31 -6.18
CA GLN A 200 25.56 1.48 -5.05
C GLN A 200 24.42 1.17 -4.07
N LEU A 201 23.67 2.18 -3.63
CA LEU A 201 22.56 2.00 -2.69
C LEU A 201 21.42 1.16 -3.30
N GLU A 202 21.13 1.33 -4.59
CA GLU A 202 20.15 0.51 -5.30
C GLU A 202 20.62 -0.95 -5.43
N ALA A 203 21.91 -1.18 -5.70
CA ALA A 203 22.50 -2.52 -5.75
C ALA A 203 22.50 -3.20 -4.37
N ASP A 204 22.86 -2.48 -3.31
CA ASP A 204 22.84 -2.99 -1.93
C ASP A 204 21.40 -3.32 -1.50
N SER A 205 20.44 -2.45 -1.82
CA SER A 205 19.03 -2.69 -1.54
C SER A 205 18.51 -3.93 -2.29
N ALA A 206 18.83 -4.06 -3.57
CA ALA A 206 18.47 -5.21 -4.38
C ALA A 206 19.12 -6.51 -3.87
N ARG A 207 20.36 -6.45 -3.39
CA ARG A 207 21.06 -7.61 -2.82
C ARG A 207 20.36 -8.11 -1.55
N VAL A 208 20.05 -7.20 -0.63
CA VAL A 208 19.33 -7.54 0.61
C VAL A 208 17.94 -8.10 0.30
N ASP A 209 17.23 -7.52 -0.66
CA ASP A 209 15.91 -8.00 -1.06
C ASP A 209 16.01 -9.40 -1.73
N ALA A 210 17.05 -9.67 -2.51
CA ALA A 210 17.32 -10.98 -3.09
C ALA A 210 17.69 -12.02 -2.03
N GLU A 211 18.53 -11.66 -1.04
CA GLU A 211 18.87 -12.52 0.11
C GLU A 211 17.60 -12.89 0.91
N LEU A 212 16.72 -11.92 1.18
CA LEU A 212 15.44 -12.14 1.85
C LEU A 212 14.50 -13.07 1.03
N CYS A 213 14.55 -12.98 -0.30
CA CYS A 213 13.77 -13.84 -1.19
C CYS A 213 14.33 -15.27 -1.23
N ALA A 214 15.66 -15.43 -1.28
CA ALA A 214 16.35 -16.73 -1.30
C ALA A 214 16.13 -17.54 -0.02
N ILE A 215 16.09 -16.89 1.15
CA ILE A 215 15.78 -17.54 2.43
C ILE A 215 14.38 -18.19 2.43
N ARG A 216 13.42 -17.65 1.64
CA ARG A 216 12.06 -18.20 1.52
C ARG A 216 11.94 -19.37 0.54
N GLY A 217 12.93 -19.60 -0.33
CA GLY A 217 12.93 -20.70 -1.30
C GLY A 217 13.37 -22.06 -0.74
N SER A 218 13.75 -22.12 0.55
CA SER A 218 14.24 -23.34 1.20
C SER A 218 13.06 -24.22 1.68
N PRO A 219 13.05 -25.54 1.41
CA PRO A 219 11.98 -26.44 1.81
C PRO A 219 11.98 -26.59 3.34
N GLY A 220 11.13 -25.82 4.02
CA GLY A 220 11.07 -25.75 5.49
C GLY A 220 10.95 -24.35 6.07
N ALA A 221 11.04 -23.29 5.25
CA ALA A 221 10.73 -21.94 5.70
C ALA A 221 9.23 -21.82 6.00
N ARG A 222 8.87 -21.74 7.29
CA ARG A 222 7.53 -21.33 7.75
C ARG A 222 7.02 -20.20 6.86
N GLU A 223 5.85 -20.39 6.25
CA GLU A 223 5.18 -19.42 5.38
C GLU A 223 5.34 -18.00 5.93
N GLY A 224 6.24 -17.24 5.31
CA GLY A 224 6.41 -15.84 5.63
C GLY A 224 5.08 -15.15 5.37
N ILE A 225 4.62 -14.36 6.35
CA ILE A 225 3.34 -13.64 6.41
C ILE A 225 3.15 -12.76 5.15
N PHE A 226 2.73 -13.38 4.05
CA PHE A 226 2.56 -12.84 2.70
C PHE A 226 3.83 -12.67 1.83
N PRO A 227 3.75 -12.99 0.52
CA PRO A 227 4.78 -12.65 -0.46
C PRO A 227 4.88 -11.12 -0.59
N ASP A 228 6.09 -10.59 -0.75
CA ASP A 228 6.33 -9.14 -0.88
C ASP A 228 6.01 -8.60 -2.30
N ALA A 229 5.64 -9.49 -3.23
CA ALA A 229 5.29 -9.17 -4.61
C ALA A 229 3.85 -9.60 -4.91
N VAL A 230 3.02 -8.63 -5.31
CA VAL A 230 1.69 -8.91 -5.88
C VAL A 230 1.89 -9.47 -7.29
N GLY A 231 1.48 -10.71 -7.51
CA GLY A 231 1.53 -11.34 -8.83
C GLY A 231 0.35 -10.94 -9.72
N PRO A 232 0.44 -11.18 -11.05
CA PRO A 232 -0.68 -10.92 -11.98
C PRO A 232 -1.93 -11.72 -11.60
N ASP A 233 -1.79 -12.93 -11.06
CA ASP A 233 -2.91 -13.77 -10.64
C ASP A 233 -3.71 -13.15 -9.48
N GLN A 234 -3.03 -12.56 -8.50
CA GLN A 234 -3.69 -11.86 -7.39
C GLN A 234 -4.43 -10.60 -7.85
N ILE A 235 -3.88 -9.88 -8.84
CA ILE A 235 -4.57 -8.73 -9.44
C ILE A 235 -5.83 -9.22 -10.16
N ASN A 236 -5.73 -10.31 -10.93
CA ASN A 236 -6.86 -10.88 -11.66
C ASN A 236 -7.97 -11.37 -10.73
N GLU A 237 -7.64 -11.96 -9.58
CA GLU A 237 -8.64 -12.35 -8.57
C GLU A 237 -9.44 -11.15 -8.03
N ILE A 238 -8.76 -10.03 -7.74
CA ILE A 238 -9.41 -8.81 -7.25
C ILE A 238 -10.30 -8.21 -8.34
N VAL A 239 -9.78 -8.10 -9.57
CA VAL A 239 -10.53 -7.59 -10.71
C VAL A 239 -11.76 -8.47 -10.99
N ALA A 240 -11.62 -9.79 -10.91
CA ALA A 240 -12.73 -10.72 -11.08
C ALA A 240 -13.82 -10.53 -10.03
N ARG A 241 -13.44 -10.33 -8.77
CA ARG A 241 -14.39 -10.08 -7.67
C ARG A 241 -15.14 -8.76 -7.86
N TRP A 242 -14.50 -7.72 -8.38
CA TRP A 242 -15.13 -6.41 -8.56
C TRP A 242 -15.97 -6.29 -9.82
N THR A 243 -15.52 -6.92 -10.91
CA THR A 243 -16.19 -6.84 -12.22
C THR A 243 -17.16 -7.98 -12.49
N GLY A 244 -17.09 -9.06 -11.70
CA GLY A 244 -17.82 -10.30 -11.95
C GLY A 244 -17.28 -11.12 -13.14
N ILE A 245 -16.17 -10.69 -13.77
CA ILE A 245 -15.57 -11.38 -14.91
C ILE A 245 -14.65 -12.50 -14.39
N PRO A 246 -14.85 -13.78 -14.78
CA PRO A 246 -14.04 -14.87 -14.26
C PRO A 246 -12.57 -14.74 -14.68
N VAL A 247 -11.66 -15.16 -13.79
CA VAL A 247 -10.19 -15.08 -13.97
C VAL A 247 -9.72 -15.76 -15.27
N THR A 248 -10.40 -16.82 -15.69
CA THR A 248 -10.13 -17.51 -16.96
C THR A 248 -10.25 -16.58 -18.17
N ARG A 249 -11.18 -15.62 -18.16
CA ARG A 249 -11.32 -14.63 -19.24
C ARG A 249 -10.31 -13.48 -19.15
N LEU A 250 -9.75 -13.22 -17.96
CA LEU A 250 -8.72 -12.20 -17.76
C LEU A 250 -7.33 -12.68 -18.20
N ARG A 251 -7.10 -13.99 -18.25
CA ARG A 251 -5.84 -14.60 -18.72
C ARG A 251 -5.72 -14.65 -20.24
N ILE A 252 -6.83 -14.58 -20.97
CA ILE A 252 -6.85 -14.66 -22.43
C ILE A 252 -6.40 -13.30 -22.98
N SER A 253 -5.23 -13.28 -23.63
CA SER A 253 -4.71 -12.11 -24.35
C SER A 253 -5.68 -11.72 -25.48
N GLY A 254 -5.69 -10.43 -25.87
CA GLY A 254 -6.47 -9.96 -27.01
C GLY A 254 -6.15 -10.70 -28.33
N GLU A 255 -4.95 -11.29 -28.44
CA GLU A 255 -4.52 -12.08 -29.60
C GLU A 255 -5.24 -13.44 -29.70
N ASP A 256 -5.57 -14.09 -28.58
CA ASP A 256 -6.27 -15.39 -28.55
C ASP A 256 -7.80 -15.25 -28.73
N LYS A 257 -8.30 -14.01 -28.71
CA LYS A 257 -9.74 -13.70 -28.84
C LYS A 257 -10.20 -13.56 -30.29
N LEU A 258 -9.26 -13.54 -31.24
CA LEU A 258 -9.46 -13.32 -32.68
C LEU A 258 -9.11 -14.54 -33.55
N LEU A 259 -8.75 -15.68 -32.93
CA LEU A 259 -8.55 -16.98 -33.58
C LEU A 259 -9.71 -17.92 -33.23
#